data_AF-A0A2N1NV08-F1
#
_entry.id   AF-A0A2N1NV08-F1
#
_cell.length_a   1.000
_cell.length_b   1.000
_cell.length_c   1.000
_cell.angle_alpha   90.00
_cell.angle_beta   90.00
_cell.angle_gamma   90.00
#
_symmetry.space_group_name_H-M   'P 1'
#
loop_
_entity.id
_entity.type
_entity.pdbx_description
1 polymer ?
#
loop_
_entity_poly.entity_id
_entity_poly.type
_entity_poly.pdbx_seq_one_letter_code
_entity_poly.pdbx_strand_id
1 'polypeptide(L)'
;MSQQQDHNVQEEQQQPQQQYQIQYQKISKLLELVSDSEEEDTDLIQPNNQITCLNDIAIRNEIITEHFGFLPISFVDDIINSINELIYIAIAGMDNFVNSELKNKKEVEQGTHQIETLLENLVDKYFERFEIYTLHKILAIRENVTVVLKHNEGVNFNVDESVEVETDKEIELLRKKIMAAKCFNLKLKKQLIKYDIQIERLKRTENKISFLRTAAKAHNASPLSDTLRFVTDQLMAIKKMYYNLDESAKEENLKQYENMIDEREKFISMMVLRQTEKERSLTRRKEC
;
A
#
# COMPACT_ATOMS: atom_id res chain seq x y z
N MET A 1 -9.31 -9.95 -43.74
CA MET A 1 -8.86 -10.14 -42.34
C MET A 1 -9.90 -9.72 -41.30
N SER A 2 -10.84 -8.81 -41.60
CA SER A 2 -11.86 -8.37 -40.61
C SER A 2 -13.25 -9.00 -40.77
N GLN A 3 -13.47 -9.93 -41.72
CA GLN A 3 -14.78 -10.57 -41.94
C GLN A 3 -14.86 -12.01 -41.40
N GLN A 4 -13.76 -12.59 -40.92
CA GLN A 4 -13.73 -13.93 -40.33
C GLN A 4 -13.84 -13.93 -38.80
N GLN A 5 -13.76 -12.77 -38.15
CA GLN A 5 -13.92 -12.66 -36.69
C GLN A 5 -15.38 -12.44 -36.26
N ASP A 6 -16.23 -11.87 -37.12
CA ASP A 6 -17.65 -11.66 -36.79
C ASP A 6 -18.51 -12.93 -36.93
N HIS A 7 -18.10 -13.90 -37.74
CA HIS A 7 -18.82 -15.18 -37.85
C HIS A 7 -18.62 -16.09 -36.63
N ASN A 8 -17.44 -16.04 -35.99
CA ASN A 8 -17.13 -16.91 -34.85
C ASN A 8 -17.86 -16.48 -33.57
N VAL A 9 -18.16 -15.18 -33.42
CA VAL A 9 -18.89 -14.64 -32.26
C VAL A 9 -20.39 -14.91 -32.35
N GLN A 10 -20.93 -15.04 -33.57
CA GLN A 10 -22.34 -15.39 -33.78
C GLN A 10 -22.62 -16.88 -33.54
N GLU A 11 -21.67 -17.78 -33.82
CA GLU A 11 -21.82 -19.21 -33.55
C GLU A 11 -21.72 -19.53 -32.03
N GLU A 12 -20.83 -18.85 -31.28
CA GLU A 12 -20.69 -19.06 -29.83
C GLU A 12 -21.90 -18.55 -29.01
N GLN A 13 -22.66 -17.57 -29.51
CA GLN A 13 -23.89 -17.11 -28.84
C GLN A 13 -25.14 -17.91 -29.23
N GLN A 14 -25.11 -18.63 -30.36
CA GLN A 14 -26.22 -19.45 -30.82
C GLN A 14 -26.32 -20.80 -30.08
N GLN A 15 -25.20 -21.39 -29.66
CA GLN A 15 -25.19 -22.65 -28.91
C GLN A 15 -26.00 -22.61 -27.60
N PRO A 16 -25.80 -21.64 -26.68
CA PRO A 16 -26.57 -21.59 -25.45
C PRO A 16 -28.05 -21.32 -25.71
N GLN A 17 -28.40 -20.45 -26.67
CA GLN A 17 -29.80 -20.17 -27.04
C GLN A 17 -30.51 -21.41 -27.60
N GLN A 18 -29.83 -22.19 -28.45
CA GLN A 18 -30.35 -23.47 -28.95
C GLN A 18 -30.54 -24.48 -27.81
N GLN A 19 -29.63 -24.51 -26.84
CA GLN A 19 -29.71 -25.40 -25.68
C GLN A 19 -30.92 -25.05 -24.80
N TYR A 20 -31.19 -23.77 -24.55
CA TYR A 20 -32.42 -23.31 -23.89
C TYR A 20 -33.67 -23.70 -24.68
N GLN A 21 -33.67 -23.55 -26.01
CA GLN A 21 -34.81 -23.91 -26.86
C GLN A 21 -35.13 -25.42 -26.81
N ILE A 22 -34.09 -26.27 -26.85
CA ILE A 22 -34.21 -27.73 -26.72
C ILE A 22 -34.72 -28.11 -25.32
N GLN A 23 -34.26 -27.40 -24.28
CA GLN A 23 -34.70 -27.61 -22.91
C GLN A 23 -36.19 -27.28 -22.73
N TYR A 24 -36.68 -26.18 -23.30
CA TYR A 24 -38.12 -25.86 -23.30
C TYR A 24 -38.95 -26.93 -24.00
N GLN A 25 -38.46 -27.47 -25.13
CA GLN A 25 -39.15 -28.56 -25.81
C GLN A 25 -39.19 -29.86 -24.99
N LYS A 26 -38.11 -30.18 -24.27
CA LYS A 26 -38.07 -31.35 -23.37
C LYS A 26 -39.02 -31.18 -22.18
N ILE A 27 -39.05 -29.99 -21.58
CA ILE A 27 -39.95 -29.67 -20.46
C ILE A 27 -41.42 -29.75 -20.89
N SER A 28 -41.78 -29.19 -22.06
CA SER A 28 -43.14 -29.30 -22.59
C SER A 28 -43.56 -30.75 -22.83
N LYS A 29 -42.65 -31.59 -23.34
CA LYS A 29 -42.92 -33.00 -23.61
C LYS A 29 -43.07 -33.83 -22.33
N LEU A 30 -42.34 -33.48 -21.27
CA LEU A 30 -42.51 -34.06 -19.94
C LEU A 30 -43.86 -33.67 -19.31
N LEU A 31 -44.35 -32.47 -19.59
CA LEU A 31 -45.67 -32.00 -19.13
C LEU A 31 -46.84 -32.73 -19.82
N GLU A 32 -46.74 -33.04 -21.11
CA GLU A 32 -47.74 -33.86 -21.83
C GLU A 32 -47.84 -35.29 -21.28
N LEU A 33 -46.71 -35.87 -20.85
CA LEU A 33 -46.69 -37.22 -20.25
C LEU A 33 -47.32 -37.26 -18.85
N VAL A 34 -47.39 -36.12 -18.16
CA VAL A 34 -48.04 -36.00 -16.85
C VAL A 34 -49.57 -35.92 -17.00
N SER A 35 -50.08 -35.28 -18.06
CA SER A 35 -51.52 -35.19 -18.33
C SER A 35 -52.20 -36.52 -18.67
N ASP A 36 -51.46 -37.52 -19.16
CA ASP A 36 -52.01 -38.84 -19.49
C ASP A 36 -52.04 -39.80 -18.28
N SER A 37 -51.53 -39.38 -17.12
CA SER A 37 -51.41 -40.24 -15.92
C SER A 37 -52.41 -39.92 -14.80
N GLU A 38 -53.27 -38.92 -14.97
CA GLU A 38 -54.32 -38.56 -14.01
C GLU A 38 -55.71 -38.62 -14.67
N GLU A 39 -56.28 -39.82 -14.80
CA GLU A 39 -57.73 -39.96 -14.77
C GLU A 39 -58.17 -39.85 -13.30
N GLU A 40 -58.53 -38.66 -12.85
CA GLU A 40 -59.74 -38.38 -12.05
C GLU A 40 -59.88 -36.87 -11.76
N ASP A 41 -61.14 -36.42 -11.70
CA ASP A 41 -61.65 -35.08 -11.38
C ASP A 41 -61.54 -33.95 -12.43
N THR A 42 -62.49 -34.02 -13.37
CA THR A 42 -63.02 -32.87 -14.08
C THR A 42 -63.64 -31.86 -13.14
N ASP A 43 -62.99 -30.71 -12.91
CA ASP A 43 -63.69 -29.46 -12.59
C ASP A 43 -62.90 -28.23 -13.12
N LEU A 44 -63.45 -27.63 -14.18
CA LEU A 44 -63.32 -26.23 -14.63
C LEU A 44 -61.92 -25.57 -14.58
N ILE A 45 -61.07 -25.85 -15.57
CA ILE A 45 -59.85 -25.08 -15.82
C ILE A 45 -60.14 -23.92 -16.80
N GLN A 46 -60.06 -22.68 -16.31
CA GLN A 46 -59.98 -21.49 -17.17
C GLN A 46 -58.54 -21.27 -17.67
N PRO A 47 -58.36 -20.82 -18.93
CA PRO A 47 -57.04 -20.78 -19.61
C PRO A 47 -56.03 -19.79 -19.01
N ASN A 48 -56.45 -18.86 -18.14
CA ASN A 48 -55.56 -17.86 -17.54
C ASN A 48 -54.64 -18.41 -16.43
N ASN A 49 -54.99 -19.52 -15.77
CA ASN A 49 -54.20 -20.05 -14.66
C ASN A 49 -52.95 -20.84 -15.10
N GLN A 50 -52.95 -21.37 -16.33
CA GLN A 50 -51.81 -22.13 -16.87
C GLN A 50 -50.59 -21.23 -17.15
N ILE A 51 -50.80 -19.95 -17.48
CA ILE A 51 -49.70 -19.02 -17.78
C ILE A 51 -48.99 -18.56 -16.49
N THR A 52 -49.75 -18.38 -15.39
CA THR A 52 -49.19 -18.03 -14.09
C THR A 52 -48.38 -19.17 -13.47
N CYS A 53 -48.85 -20.41 -13.53
CA CYS A 53 -48.11 -21.53 -12.95
C CYS A 53 -46.82 -21.87 -13.73
N LEU A 54 -46.80 -21.68 -15.05
CA LEU A 54 -45.58 -21.84 -15.85
C LEU A 54 -44.50 -20.82 -15.50
N ASN A 55 -44.89 -19.56 -15.27
CA ASN A 55 -43.97 -18.53 -14.78
C ASN A 55 -43.45 -18.86 -13.38
N ASP A 56 -44.30 -19.38 -12.49
CA ASP A 56 -43.89 -19.74 -11.13
C ASP A 56 -42.87 -20.89 -11.11
N ILE A 57 -43.02 -21.88 -12.01
CA ILE A 57 -42.06 -22.99 -12.14
C ILE A 57 -40.71 -22.47 -12.67
N ALA A 58 -40.72 -21.60 -13.68
CA ALA A 58 -39.50 -21.03 -14.24
C ALA A 58 -38.72 -20.20 -13.19
N ILE A 59 -39.42 -19.35 -12.44
CA ILE A 59 -38.83 -18.54 -11.36
C ILE A 59 -38.22 -19.44 -10.28
N ARG A 60 -38.90 -20.52 -9.89
CA ARG A 60 -38.35 -21.47 -8.91
C ARG A 60 -37.06 -22.12 -9.41
N ASN A 61 -37.00 -22.53 -10.67
CA ASN A 61 -35.80 -23.12 -11.25
C ASN A 61 -34.64 -22.11 -11.35
N GLU A 62 -34.94 -20.83 -11.59
CA GLU A 62 -33.95 -19.76 -11.57
C GLU A 62 -33.35 -19.58 -10.17
N ILE A 63 -34.19 -19.52 -9.13
CA ILE A 63 -33.73 -19.42 -7.73
C ILE A 63 -32.86 -20.62 -7.34
N ILE A 64 -33.25 -21.82 -7.74
CA ILE A 64 -32.47 -23.05 -7.48
C ILE A 64 -31.12 -22.98 -8.19
N THR A 65 -31.11 -22.58 -9.45
CA THR A 65 -29.88 -22.44 -10.25
C THR A 65 -28.96 -21.38 -9.66
N GLU A 66 -29.52 -20.26 -9.21
CA GLU A 66 -28.77 -19.20 -8.52
C GLU A 66 -28.20 -19.68 -7.18
N HIS A 67 -28.98 -20.45 -6.41
CA HIS A 67 -28.54 -20.99 -5.13
C HIS A 67 -27.38 -21.98 -5.27
N PHE A 68 -27.49 -22.92 -6.21
CA PHE A 68 -26.50 -23.97 -6.42
C PHE A 68 -25.32 -23.53 -7.28
N GLY A 69 -25.50 -22.51 -8.12
CA GLY A 69 -24.50 -22.05 -9.09
C GLY A 69 -24.33 -22.99 -10.30
N PHE A 70 -25.21 -23.99 -10.43
CA PHE A 70 -25.27 -24.92 -11.55
C PHE A 70 -26.71 -25.30 -11.84
N LEU A 71 -26.97 -25.77 -13.06
CA LEU A 71 -28.27 -26.27 -13.46
C LEU A 71 -28.49 -27.69 -12.89
N PRO A 72 -29.58 -27.93 -12.12
CA PRO A 72 -29.88 -29.25 -11.57
C PRO A 72 -29.84 -30.40 -12.58
N ILE A 73 -30.31 -30.15 -13.81
CA ILE A 73 -30.33 -31.16 -14.88
C ILE A 73 -28.92 -31.54 -15.31
N SER A 74 -28.00 -30.57 -15.39
CA SER A 74 -26.59 -30.81 -15.73
C SER A 74 -25.90 -31.69 -14.68
N PHE A 75 -26.22 -31.47 -13.39
CA PHE A 75 -25.67 -32.30 -12.32
C PHE A 75 -26.14 -33.76 -12.41
N VAL A 76 -27.41 -33.98 -12.75
CA VAL A 76 -27.93 -35.33 -12.94
C VAL A 76 -27.34 -35.98 -14.19
N ASP A 77 -27.23 -35.24 -15.29
CA ASP A 77 -26.60 -35.71 -16.53
C ASP A 77 -25.14 -36.16 -16.28
N ASP A 78 -24.37 -35.38 -15.53
CA ASP A 78 -22.98 -35.72 -15.18
C ASP A 78 -22.89 -37.01 -14.35
N ILE A 79 -23.85 -37.25 -13.46
CA ILE A 79 -23.95 -38.51 -12.70
C ILE A 79 -24.25 -39.68 -13.64
N ILE A 80 -25.24 -39.54 -14.53
CA ILE A 80 -25.63 -40.60 -15.48
C ILE A 80 -24.44 -40.95 -16.39
N ASN A 81 -23.75 -39.94 -16.92
CA ASN A 81 -22.56 -40.13 -17.73
C ASN A 81 -21.46 -40.87 -16.97
N SER A 82 -21.18 -40.46 -15.72
CA SER A 82 -20.18 -41.12 -14.87
C SER A 82 -20.51 -42.59 -14.60
N ILE A 83 -21.80 -42.92 -14.45
CA ILE A 83 -22.25 -44.28 -14.17
C ILE A 83 -22.15 -45.15 -15.41
N ASN A 84 -22.52 -44.62 -16.58
CA ASN A 84 -22.34 -45.30 -17.85
C ASN A 84 -20.85 -45.61 -18.11
N GLU A 85 -19.95 -44.66 -17.83
CA GLU A 85 -18.51 -44.92 -17.91
C GLU A 85 -18.05 -46.02 -16.95
N LEU A 86 -18.50 -45.98 -15.69
CA LEU A 86 -18.15 -47.01 -14.70
C LEU A 86 -18.65 -48.41 -15.08
N ILE A 87 -19.82 -48.48 -15.72
CA ILE A 87 -20.40 -49.72 -16.22
C ILE A 87 -19.49 -50.34 -17.28
N TYR A 88 -19.09 -49.57 -18.29
CA TYR A 88 -18.20 -50.07 -19.34
C TYR A 88 -16.84 -50.50 -18.77
N ILE A 89 -16.30 -49.75 -17.80
CA ILE A 89 -15.07 -50.13 -17.10
C ILE A 89 -15.25 -51.46 -16.34
N ALA A 90 -16.37 -51.64 -15.63
CA ALA A 90 -16.65 -52.85 -14.87
C ALA A 90 -16.85 -54.07 -15.78
N ILE A 91 -17.60 -53.91 -16.88
CA ILE A 91 -17.82 -54.97 -17.88
C ILE A 91 -16.49 -55.35 -18.54
N ALA A 92 -15.66 -54.38 -18.93
CA ALA A 92 -14.34 -54.66 -19.49
C ALA A 92 -13.42 -55.37 -18.49
N GLY A 93 -13.46 -54.98 -17.21
CA GLY A 93 -12.74 -55.67 -16.14
C GLY A 93 -13.21 -57.12 -15.95
N MET A 94 -14.52 -57.33 -16.00
CA MET A 94 -15.12 -58.67 -15.92
C MET A 94 -14.75 -59.51 -17.14
N ASP A 95 -14.82 -58.95 -18.34
CA ASP A 95 -14.47 -59.63 -19.59
C ASP A 95 -13.00 -60.08 -19.59
N ASN A 96 -12.08 -59.20 -19.17
CA ASN A 96 -10.66 -59.53 -19.03
C ASN A 96 -10.42 -60.66 -18.01
N PHE A 97 -11.12 -60.62 -16.88
CA PHE A 97 -11.01 -61.67 -15.85
C PHE A 97 -11.54 -63.01 -16.36
N VAL A 98 -12.74 -63.03 -16.94
CA VAL A 98 -13.38 -64.26 -17.44
C VAL A 98 -12.59 -64.86 -18.61
N ASN A 99 -12.05 -64.03 -19.50
CA ASN A 99 -11.19 -64.48 -20.60
C ASN A 99 -9.84 -65.04 -20.11
N SER A 100 -9.38 -64.69 -18.91
CA SER A 100 -8.16 -65.26 -18.32
C SER A 100 -8.39 -66.67 -17.75
N GLU A 101 -9.59 -66.95 -17.25
CA GLU A 101 -9.95 -68.22 -16.59
C GLU A 101 -10.59 -69.24 -17.56
N LEU A 102 -11.35 -68.78 -18.56
CA LEU A 102 -12.13 -69.65 -19.46
C LEU A 102 -11.49 -69.81 -20.85
N LYS A 103 -11.56 -71.02 -21.40
CA LYS A 103 -10.99 -71.37 -22.73
C LYS A 103 -11.93 -71.07 -23.91
N ASN A 104 -13.25 -70.99 -23.65
CA ASN A 104 -14.28 -70.79 -24.68
C ASN A 104 -14.55 -69.31 -24.94
N LYS A 105 -13.69 -68.66 -25.73
CA LYS A 105 -13.79 -67.21 -26.01
C LYS A 105 -15.15 -66.78 -26.59
N LYS A 106 -15.74 -67.58 -27.49
CA LYS A 106 -17.00 -67.23 -28.16
C LYS A 106 -18.21 -67.20 -27.21
N GLU A 107 -18.25 -68.15 -26.28
CA GLU A 107 -19.33 -68.25 -25.30
C GLU A 107 -19.21 -67.14 -24.25
N VAL A 108 -17.97 -66.81 -23.87
CA VAL A 108 -17.67 -65.68 -22.97
C VAL A 108 -18.08 -64.36 -23.60
N GLU A 109 -17.66 -64.07 -24.84
CA GLU A 109 -18.02 -62.84 -25.54
C GLU A 109 -19.54 -62.66 -25.66
N GLN A 110 -20.25 -63.74 -26.02
CA GLN A 110 -21.71 -63.72 -26.12
C GLN A 110 -22.39 -63.53 -24.75
N GLY A 111 -21.86 -64.12 -23.68
CA GLY A 111 -22.35 -63.95 -22.32
C GLY A 111 -22.08 -62.55 -21.76
N THR A 112 -20.87 -62.03 -21.96
CA THR A 112 -20.48 -60.66 -21.58
C THR A 112 -21.39 -59.65 -22.26
N HIS A 113 -21.65 -59.81 -23.57
CA HIS A 113 -22.52 -58.90 -24.30
C HIS A 113 -23.98 -58.96 -23.82
N GLN A 114 -24.50 -60.15 -23.48
CA GLN A 114 -25.84 -60.26 -22.86
C GLN A 114 -25.92 -59.53 -21.52
N ILE A 115 -24.86 -59.61 -20.71
CA ILE A 115 -24.80 -58.92 -19.42
C ILE A 115 -24.71 -57.41 -19.62
N GLU A 116 -23.91 -56.94 -20.57
CA GLU A 116 -23.82 -55.53 -20.96
C GLU A 116 -25.19 -54.97 -21.32
N THR A 117 -25.88 -55.57 -22.29
CA THR A 117 -27.22 -55.13 -22.70
C THR A 117 -28.22 -55.18 -21.54
N LEU A 118 -28.15 -56.20 -20.68
CA LEU A 118 -29.04 -56.28 -19.52
C LEU A 118 -28.76 -55.15 -18.54
N LEU A 119 -27.49 -54.87 -18.27
CA LEU A 119 -27.08 -53.84 -17.31
C LEU A 119 -27.43 -52.44 -17.82
N GLU A 120 -27.18 -52.13 -19.10
CA GLU A 120 -27.57 -50.87 -19.74
C GLU A 120 -29.08 -50.62 -19.58
N ASN A 121 -29.91 -51.60 -19.94
CA ASN A 121 -31.37 -51.48 -19.82
C ASN A 121 -31.84 -51.27 -18.37
N LEU A 122 -31.20 -51.93 -17.40
CA LEU A 122 -31.53 -51.74 -15.99
C LEU A 122 -31.12 -50.37 -15.49
N VAL A 123 -29.91 -49.95 -15.82
CA VAL A 123 -29.34 -48.67 -15.40
C VAL A 123 -30.19 -47.55 -15.97
N ASP A 124 -30.45 -47.53 -17.28
CA ASP A 124 -31.29 -46.50 -17.91
C ASP A 124 -32.65 -46.37 -17.21
N LYS A 125 -33.32 -47.49 -16.94
CA LYS A 125 -34.64 -47.49 -16.27
C LYS A 125 -34.59 -46.94 -14.84
N TYR A 126 -33.59 -47.33 -14.05
CA TYR A 126 -33.48 -46.84 -12.67
C TYR A 126 -32.96 -45.40 -12.61
N PHE A 127 -32.09 -45.02 -13.54
CA PHE A 127 -31.53 -43.68 -13.61
C PHE A 127 -32.50 -42.65 -14.20
N GLU A 128 -33.42 -43.05 -15.08
CA GLU A 128 -34.58 -42.23 -15.47
C GLU A 128 -35.45 -41.91 -14.25
N ARG A 129 -35.74 -42.91 -13.41
CA ARG A 129 -36.52 -42.71 -12.17
C ARG A 129 -35.76 -41.87 -11.14
N PHE A 130 -34.44 -42.03 -11.07
CA PHE A 130 -33.57 -41.23 -10.23
C PHE A 130 -33.54 -39.77 -10.69
N GLU A 131 -33.45 -39.50 -12.00
CA GLU A 131 -33.48 -38.16 -12.58
C GLU A 131 -34.76 -37.45 -12.17
N ILE A 132 -35.91 -38.08 -12.42
CA ILE A 132 -37.22 -37.53 -12.07
C ILE A 132 -37.28 -37.28 -10.56
N TYR A 133 -36.94 -38.26 -9.72
CA TYR A 133 -37.02 -38.10 -8.27
C TYR A 133 -36.12 -36.97 -7.74
N THR A 134 -34.89 -36.90 -8.24
CA THR A 134 -33.90 -35.91 -7.80
C THR A 134 -34.33 -34.51 -8.18
N LEU A 135 -34.73 -34.29 -9.44
CA LEU A 135 -35.15 -32.97 -9.93
C LEU A 135 -36.48 -32.51 -9.33
N HIS A 136 -37.40 -33.43 -9.03
CA HIS A 136 -38.74 -33.06 -8.52
C HIS A 136 -38.84 -33.02 -7.00
N LYS A 137 -37.99 -33.71 -6.26
CA LYS A 137 -38.09 -33.82 -4.78
C LYS A 137 -36.88 -33.29 -4.02
N ILE A 138 -35.67 -33.46 -4.54
CA ILE A 138 -34.44 -33.05 -3.85
C ILE A 138 -34.04 -31.64 -4.29
N LEU A 139 -33.89 -31.45 -5.60
CA LEU A 139 -33.49 -30.20 -6.23
C LEU A 139 -34.72 -29.38 -6.65
N ALA A 140 -35.72 -29.32 -5.77
CA ALA A 140 -36.98 -28.62 -5.99
C ALA A 140 -37.39 -27.79 -4.76
N ILE A 141 -37.93 -26.61 -5.00
CA ILE A 141 -38.54 -25.76 -3.97
C ILE A 141 -40.04 -26.09 -3.90
N ARG A 142 -40.56 -26.29 -2.68
CA ARG A 142 -42.00 -26.50 -2.46
C ARG A 142 -42.78 -25.22 -2.75
N GLU A 143 -43.97 -25.37 -3.32
CA GLU A 143 -44.80 -24.26 -3.83
C GLU A 143 -45.23 -23.24 -2.76
N ASN A 144 -45.14 -23.60 -1.47
CA ASN A 144 -45.55 -22.76 -0.34
C ASN A 144 -44.38 -22.19 0.47
N VAL A 145 -43.14 -22.24 -0.05
CA VAL A 145 -41.96 -21.73 0.65
C VAL A 145 -41.37 -20.55 -0.13
N THR A 146 -41.43 -19.36 0.46
CA THR A 146 -40.68 -18.20 0.00
C THR A 146 -39.22 -18.34 0.42
N VAL A 147 -38.36 -18.63 -0.55
CA VAL A 147 -36.91 -18.69 -0.34
C VAL A 147 -36.31 -17.34 -0.71
N VAL A 148 -35.65 -16.69 0.25
CA VAL A 148 -34.82 -15.51 -0.01
C VAL A 148 -33.37 -15.97 0.11
N LEU A 149 -32.58 -15.73 -0.94
CA LEU A 149 -31.16 -16.05 -0.94
C LEU A 149 -30.40 -15.02 -0.11
N LYS A 150 -29.30 -15.45 0.53
CA LYS A 150 -28.53 -14.61 1.45
C LYS A 150 -28.04 -13.29 0.82
N HIS A 151 -27.71 -13.29 -0.47
CA HIS A 151 -27.26 -12.09 -1.18
C HIS A 151 -28.41 -11.17 -1.60
N ASN A 152 -29.65 -11.67 -1.57
CA ASN A 152 -30.87 -10.90 -1.78
C ASN A 152 -31.46 -10.40 -0.44
N GLU A 153 -30.89 -10.78 0.71
CA GLU A 153 -31.29 -10.26 2.02
C GLU A 153 -30.94 -8.77 2.14
N GLY A 154 -31.97 -7.93 2.25
CA GLY A 154 -31.81 -6.48 2.42
C GLY A 154 -31.63 -5.68 1.14
N VAL A 155 -31.73 -6.33 -0.04
CA VAL A 155 -31.77 -5.62 -1.32
C VAL A 155 -33.19 -5.11 -1.55
N ASN A 156 -33.35 -3.78 -1.55
CA ASN A 156 -34.61 -3.15 -1.93
C ASN A 156 -34.59 -2.91 -3.44
N PHE A 157 -35.44 -3.59 -4.20
CA PHE A 157 -35.59 -3.38 -5.65
C PHE A 157 -36.53 -2.21 -6.02
N ASN A 158 -37.18 -1.58 -5.02
CA ASN A 158 -38.04 -0.41 -5.20
C ASN A 158 -37.28 0.92 -5.09
N VAL A 159 -36.00 0.94 -5.45
CA VAL A 159 -35.20 2.18 -5.42
C VAL A 159 -35.53 2.99 -6.67
N ASP A 160 -35.92 4.25 -6.48
CA ASP A 160 -36.16 5.20 -7.57
C ASP A 160 -34.82 5.61 -8.22
N GLU A 161 -34.83 5.81 -9.55
CA GLU A 161 -33.64 6.19 -10.33
C GLU A 161 -33.00 7.49 -9.80
N SER A 162 -33.82 8.35 -9.18
CA SER A 162 -33.34 9.56 -8.50
C SER A 162 -32.38 9.27 -7.33
N VAL A 163 -32.65 8.23 -6.55
CA VAL A 163 -31.86 7.84 -5.37
C VAL A 163 -30.53 7.23 -5.79
N GLU A 164 -30.49 6.46 -6.89
CA GLU A 164 -29.24 5.94 -7.44
C GLU A 164 -28.31 7.07 -7.87
N VAL A 165 -28.83 8.05 -8.61
CA VAL A 165 -28.05 9.21 -9.07
C VAL A 165 -27.55 10.06 -7.90
N GLU A 166 -28.34 10.22 -6.83
CA GLU A 166 -27.89 10.90 -5.61
C GLU A 166 -26.79 10.14 -4.87
N THR A 167 -26.93 8.82 -4.78
CA THR A 167 -25.93 7.93 -4.15
C THR A 167 -24.61 7.96 -4.92
N ASP A 168 -24.65 7.95 -6.26
CA ASP A 168 -23.45 8.08 -7.09
C ASP A 168 -22.74 9.41 -6.88
N LYS A 169 -23.50 10.51 -6.79
CA LYS A 169 -22.95 11.82 -6.44
C LYS A 169 -22.31 11.80 -5.06
N GLU A 170 -22.93 11.15 -4.07
CA GLU A 170 -22.35 11.01 -2.73
C GLU A 170 -21.03 10.20 -2.76
N ILE A 171 -21.00 9.08 -3.49
CA ILE A 171 -19.81 8.26 -3.68
C ILE A 171 -18.69 9.09 -4.34
N GLU A 172 -19.00 9.88 -5.37
CA GLU A 172 -18.02 10.78 -5.99
C GLU A 172 -17.48 11.84 -5.01
N LEU A 173 -18.36 12.45 -4.22
CA LEU A 173 -17.96 13.43 -3.22
C LEU A 173 -17.06 12.80 -2.16
N LEU A 174 -17.36 11.58 -1.71
CA LEU A 174 -16.52 10.83 -0.78
C LEU A 174 -15.17 10.47 -1.40
N ARG A 175 -15.14 10.03 -2.65
CA ARG A 175 -13.88 9.78 -3.39
C ARG A 175 -13.01 11.04 -3.46
N LYS A 176 -13.61 12.20 -3.79
CA LYS A 176 -12.92 13.51 -3.81
C LYS A 176 -12.38 13.88 -2.42
N LYS A 177 -13.17 13.72 -1.36
CA LYS A 177 -12.73 13.95 0.04
C LYS A 177 -11.56 13.06 0.43
N ILE A 178 -11.62 11.76 0.11
CA ILE A 178 -10.54 10.80 0.39
C ILE A 178 -9.27 11.19 -0.37
N MET A 179 -9.39 11.57 -1.64
CA MET A 179 -8.24 12.00 -2.44
C MET A 179 -7.59 13.26 -1.88
N ALA A 180 -8.39 14.26 -1.49
CA ALA A 180 -7.90 15.47 -0.83
C ALA A 180 -7.18 15.15 0.49
N ALA A 181 -7.77 14.30 1.33
CA ALA A 181 -7.16 13.87 2.59
C ALA A 181 -5.85 13.10 2.38
N LYS A 182 -5.79 12.21 1.38
CA LYS A 182 -4.56 11.48 1.01
C LYS A 182 -3.46 12.44 0.53
N CYS A 183 -3.80 13.39 -0.34
CA CYS A 183 -2.86 14.40 -0.83
C CYS A 183 -2.32 15.27 0.32
N PHE A 184 -3.20 15.71 1.21
CA PHE A 184 -2.84 16.49 2.39
C PHE A 184 -1.91 15.71 3.33
N ASN A 185 -2.22 14.44 3.62
CA ASN A 185 -1.37 13.57 4.43
C ASN A 185 0.03 13.38 3.81
N LEU A 186 0.11 13.23 2.49
CA LEU A 186 1.39 13.15 1.79
C LEU A 186 2.19 14.44 1.93
N LYS A 187 1.53 15.61 1.80
CA LYS A 187 2.17 16.91 1.98
C LYS A 187 2.67 17.10 3.41
N LEU A 188 1.89 16.71 4.42
CA LEU A 188 2.29 16.75 5.83
C LEU A 188 3.52 15.88 6.08
N LYS A 189 3.53 14.62 5.61
CA LYS A 189 4.69 13.73 5.73
C LYS A 189 5.96 14.31 5.10
N LYS A 190 5.84 14.93 3.92
CA LYS A 190 6.97 15.62 3.27
C LYS A 190 7.50 16.78 4.11
N GLN A 191 6.62 17.53 4.78
CA GLN A 191 7.05 18.62 5.65
C GLN A 191 7.71 18.11 6.92
N LEU A 192 7.20 17.03 7.54
CA LEU A 192 7.85 16.41 8.70
C LEU A 192 9.30 16.04 8.39
N ILE A 193 9.55 15.35 7.27
CA ILE A 193 10.91 14.97 6.86
C ILE A 193 11.82 16.21 6.70
N LYS A 194 11.30 17.31 6.13
CA LYS A 194 12.07 18.55 6.00
C LYS A 194 12.42 19.15 7.35
N TYR A 195 11.47 19.17 8.29
CA TYR A 195 11.70 19.67 9.63
C TYR A 195 12.68 18.79 10.40
N ASP A 196 12.61 17.46 10.27
CA ASP A 196 13.56 16.54 10.88
C ASP A 196 15.00 16.82 10.41
N ILE A 197 15.19 17.04 9.10
CA ILE A 197 16.51 17.41 8.56
C ILE A 197 16.98 18.77 9.10
N GLN A 198 16.09 19.75 9.24
CA GLN A 198 16.44 21.06 9.81
C GLN A 198 16.83 20.95 11.28
N ILE A 199 16.08 20.18 12.07
CA ILE A 199 16.37 19.91 13.48
C ILE A 199 17.75 19.27 13.61
N GLU A 200 18.07 18.27 12.79
CA GLU A 200 19.39 17.62 12.80
C GLU A 200 20.53 18.60 12.43
N ARG A 201 20.30 19.51 11.48
CA ARG A 201 21.29 20.56 11.17
C ARG A 201 21.50 21.51 12.34
N LEU A 202 20.42 21.94 13.00
CA LEU A 202 20.48 22.84 14.15
C LEU A 202 21.20 22.19 15.33
N LYS A 203 20.91 20.92 15.64
CA LYS A 203 21.64 20.15 16.66
C LYS A 203 23.14 20.06 16.35
N ARG A 204 23.52 19.84 15.09
CA ARG A 204 24.95 19.85 14.71
C ARG A 204 25.60 21.21 14.95
N THR A 205 24.91 22.30 14.63
CA THR A 205 25.46 23.64 14.90
C THR A 205 25.54 23.95 16.38
N GLU A 206 24.55 23.52 17.16
CA GLU A 206 24.55 23.62 18.62
C GLU A 206 25.73 22.86 19.22
N ASN A 207 25.96 21.61 18.77
CA ASN A 207 27.12 20.82 19.20
C ASN A 207 28.44 21.52 18.88
N LYS A 208 28.59 22.10 17.68
CA LYS A 208 29.77 22.90 17.32
C LYS A 208 29.95 24.12 18.23
N ILE A 209 28.88 24.86 18.51
CA ILE A 209 28.93 26.03 19.40
C ILE A 209 29.26 25.59 20.84
N SER A 210 28.69 24.48 21.31
CA SER A 210 28.96 23.94 22.64
C SER A 210 30.42 23.49 22.78
N PHE A 211 31.01 22.92 21.72
CA PHE A 211 32.43 22.59 21.65
C PHE A 211 33.30 23.84 21.72
N LEU A 212 33.00 24.86 20.90
CA LEU A 212 33.73 26.14 20.92
C LEU A 212 33.63 26.82 22.29
N ARG A 213 32.45 26.78 22.92
CA ARG A 213 32.25 27.31 24.28
C ARG A 213 33.07 26.55 25.31
N THR A 214 33.17 25.23 25.19
CA THR A 214 33.96 24.38 26.10
C THR A 214 35.46 24.61 25.89
N ALA A 215 35.93 24.73 24.64
CA ALA A 215 37.31 25.09 24.33
C ALA A 215 37.67 26.48 24.85
N ALA A 216 36.77 27.47 24.71
CA ALA A 216 36.97 28.80 25.27
C ALA A 216 37.05 28.79 26.81
N LYS A 217 36.29 27.91 27.48
CA LYS A 217 36.42 27.69 28.93
C LYS A 217 37.74 27.01 29.30
N ALA A 218 38.19 26.00 28.54
CA ALA A 218 39.44 25.27 28.80
C ALA A 218 40.68 26.18 28.72
N HIS A 219 40.66 27.16 27.81
CA HIS A 219 41.71 28.17 27.68
C HIS A 219 41.48 29.42 28.55
N ASN A 220 40.57 29.37 29.54
CA ASN A 220 40.22 30.48 30.45
C ASN A 220 39.85 31.80 29.74
N ALA A 221 39.42 31.74 28.49
CA ALA A 221 39.05 32.90 27.67
C ALA A 221 37.54 33.19 27.68
N SER A 222 36.77 32.44 28.46
CA SER A 222 35.31 32.56 28.55
C SER A 222 34.88 33.33 29.82
N PRO A 223 33.95 34.30 29.71
CA PRO A 223 33.34 34.85 28.50
C PRO A 223 34.30 35.75 27.71
N LEU A 224 34.33 35.59 26.37
CA LEU A 224 35.25 36.35 25.49
C LEU A 224 35.00 37.86 25.53
N SER A 225 33.74 38.26 25.72
CA SER A 225 33.36 39.67 25.85
C SER A 225 33.99 40.31 27.10
N ASP A 226 33.96 39.59 28.22
CA ASP A 226 34.46 40.11 29.49
C ASP A 226 35.99 40.12 29.53
N THR A 227 36.63 39.09 28.96
CA THR A 227 38.09 39.04 28.83
C THR A 227 38.60 40.11 27.87
N LEU A 228 37.92 40.35 26.74
CA LEU A 228 38.28 41.43 25.82
C LEU A 228 38.13 42.79 26.48
N ARG A 229 37.03 43.03 27.20
CA ARG A 229 36.81 44.28 27.96
C ARG A 229 37.89 44.48 29.01
N PHE A 230 38.21 43.45 29.78
CA PHE A 230 39.28 43.49 30.77
C PHE A 230 40.63 43.82 30.11
N VAL A 231 41.01 43.15 29.03
CA VAL A 231 42.27 43.43 28.32
C VAL A 231 42.28 44.85 27.76
N THR A 232 41.16 45.37 27.23
CA THR A 232 41.09 46.76 26.77
C THR A 232 41.23 47.76 27.91
N ASP A 233 40.63 47.48 29.08
CA ASP A 233 40.74 48.32 30.27
C ASP A 233 42.19 48.30 30.80
N GLN A 234 42.85 47.14 30.83
CA GLN A 234 44.26 47.01 31.20
C GLN A 234 45.18 47.72 30.20
N LEU A 235 44.93 47.61 28.90
CA LEU A 235 45.70 48.35 27.89
C LEU A 235 45.52 49.85 28.02
N MET A 236 44.32 50.33 28.36
CA MET A 236 44.09 51.75 28.65
C MET A 236 44.83 52.19 29.91
N ALA A 237 44.84 51.37 30.97
CA ALA A 237 45.59 51.65 32.20
C ALA A 237 47.11 51.70 31.94
N ILE A 238 47.66 50.73 31.19
CA ILE A 238 49.07 50.71 30.78
C ILE A 238 49.40 51.90 29.89
N LYS A 239 48.54 52.23 28.92
CA LYS A 239 48.72 53.41 28.07
C LYS A 239 48.77 54.69 28.91
N LYS A 240 47.91 54.82 29.92
CA LYS A 240 47.94 55.93 30.88
C LYS A 240 49.22 55.94 31.71
N MET A 241 49.66 54.79 32.23
CA MET A 241 50.94 54.67 32.95
C MET A 241 52.14 55.02 32.05
N TYR A 242 52.13 54.61 30.78
CA TYR A 242 53.16 54.96 29.81
C TYR A 242 53.17 56.47 29.56
N TYR A 243 52.02 57.11 29.38
CA TYR A 243 51.96 58.57 29.26
C TYR A 243 52.46 59.26 30.52
N ASN A 244 52.09 58.78 31.72
CA ASN A 244 52.59 59.34 32.97
C ASN A 244 54.10 59.13 33.14
N LEU A 245 54.66 58.01 32.66
CA LEU A 245 56.10 57.74 32.65
C LEU A 245 56.84 58.58 31.61
N ASP A 246 56.27 58.75 30.42
CA ASP A 246 56.78 59.65 29.38
C ASP A 246 56.75 61.11 29.87
N GLU A 247 55.69 61.49 30.59
CA GLU A 247 55.56 62.79 31.24
C GLU A 247 56.54 62.93 32.42
N SER A 248 56.71 61.93 33.28
CA SER A 248 57.71 61.93 34.37
C SER A 248 59.16 61.86 33.86
N ALA A 249 59.40 61.29 32.68
CA ALA A 249 60.69 61.31 32.00
C ALA A 249 60.96 62.66 31.31
N LYS A 250 59.90 63.41 30.95
CA LYS A 250 59.98 64.78 30.43
C LYS A 250 60.04 65.82 31.54
N GLU A 251 59.41 65.57 32.68
CA GLU A 251 59.57 66.35 33.90
C GLU A 251 61.02 66.21 34.39
N GLU A 252 61.70 67.35 34.40
CA GLU A 252 62.92 67.84 35.05
C GLU A 252 63.86 66.94 35.89
N ASN A 253 63.50 65.72 36.27
CA ASN A 253 64.36 64.78 37.00
C ASN A 253 65.57 64.32 36.18
N LEU A 254 65.51 64.31 34.84
CA LEU A 254 66.69 64.09 33.98
C LEU A 254 67.55 65.36 33.82
N LYS A 255 66.95 66.55 33.94
CA LYS A 255 67.69 67.84 33.90
C LYS A 255 68.48 68.11 35.18
N GLN A 256 68.08 67.54 36.32
CA GLN A 256 68.90 67.57 37.54
C GLN A 256 70.28 66.90 37.35
N TYR A 257 70.38 65.89 36.48
CA TYR A 257 71.65 65.25 36.16
C TYR A 257 72.42 65.94 35.02
N GLU A 258 71.74 66.71 34.17
CA GLU A 258 72.38 67.51 33.11
C GLU A 258 73.09 68.76 33.68
N ASN A 259 72.49 69.41 34.69
CA ASN A 259 73.08 70.58 35.34
C ASN A 259 74.29 70.27 36.23
N MET A 260 74.40 69.04 36.77
CA MET A 260 75.55 68.66 37.61
C MET A 260 76.85 68.50 36.80
N ILE A 261 76.75 68.25 35.50
CA ILE A 261 77.91 68.10 34.61
C ILE A 261 78.51 69.48 34.31
N ASP A 262 77.68 70.51 34.10
CA ASP A 262 78.12 71.85 33.68
C ASP A 262 78.91 72.60 34.78
N GLU A 263 78.53 72.48 36.06
CA GLU A 263 79.29 73.15 37.15
C GLU A 263 80.69 72.57 37.36
N ARG A 264 80.83 71.23 37.27
CA ARG A 264 82.11 70.55 37.41
C ARG A 264 83.02 70.85 36.21
N GLU A 265 82.46 70.90 35.00
CA GLU A 265 83.19 71.19 33.78
C GLU A 265 83.65 72.65 33.73
N LYS A 266 82.84 73.60 34.22
CA LYS A 266 83.25 74.99 34.48
C LYS A 266 84.36 75.10 35.50
N PHE A 267 84.28 74.37 36.62
CA PHE A 267 85.32 74.41 37.64
C PHE A 267 86.67 73.90 37.12
N ILE A 268 86.66 72.79 36.38
CA ILE A 268 87.86 72.23 35.74
C ILE A 268 88.42 73.22 34.71
N SER A 269 87.58 73.79 33.85
CA SER A 269 88.01 74.77 32.85
C SER A 269 88.60 76.03 33.47
N MET A 270 88.03 76.53 34.56
CA MET A 270 88.54 77.70 35.28
C MET A 270 89.88 77.42 35.97
N MET A 271 90.08 76.21 36.51
CA MET A 271 91.36 75.77 37.07
C MET A 271 92.45 75.67 35.99
N VAL A 272 92.13 75.10 34.82
CA VAL A 272 93.07 74.99 33.69
C VAL A 272 93.45 76.38 33.15
N LEU A 273 92.49 77.31 33.03
CA LEU A 273 92.76 78.70 32.67
C LEU A 273 93.70 79.40 33.65
N ARG A 274 93.47 79.26 34.97
CA ARG A 274 94.40 79.82 35.98
C ARG A 274 95.80 79.22 35.88
N GLN A 275 95.92 77.94 35.59
CA GLN A 275 97.22 77.26 35.47
C GLN A 275 97.98 77.77 34.24
N THR A 276 97.30 77.89 33.09
CA THR A 276 97.88 78.41 31.85
C THR A 276 98.24 79.90 31.93
N GLU A 277 97.47 80.71 32.64
CA GLU A 277 97.82 82.11 32.95
C GLU A 277 99.05 82.21 33.87
N LYS A 278 99.13 81.34 34.88
CA LYS A 278 100.30 81.25 35.77
C LYS A 278 101.55 80.85 34.99
N GLU A 279 101.46 79.88 34.08
CA GLU A 279 102.56 79.52 33.19
C GLU A 279 102.93 80.67 32.25
N ARG A 280 101.97 81.32 31.58
CA ARG A 280 102.22 82.51 30.73
C ARG A 280 102.89 83.66 31.49
N SER A 281 102.54 83.87 32.76
CA SER A 281 103.19 84.88 33.61
C SER A 281 104.63 84.51 33.98
N LEU A 282 104.93 83.21 34.09
CA LEU A 282 106.27 82.68 34.31
C LEU A 282 107.12 82.72 33.02
N THR A 283 106.53 82.53 31.84
CA THR A 283 107.24 82.65 30.55
C THR A 283 107.61 84.11 30.25
N ARG A 284 106.71 85.08 30.49
CA ARG A 284 107.00 86.51 30.30
C ARG A 284 108.08 87.07 31.24
N ARG A 285 108.30 86.43 32.40
CA ARG A 285 109.39 86.80 33.34
C ARG A 285 110.75 86.20 32.97
N LYS A 286 110.83 85.29 32.00
CA LYS A 286 112.08 84.67 31.53
C LYS A 286 112.65 85.32 30.25
N GLU A 287 111.95 86.29 29.67
CA GLU A 287 112.34 87.02 28.45
C GLU A 287 112.78 88.49 28.71
N CYS A 288 113.15 88.83 29.95
CA CYS A 288 113.81 90.09 30.32
C CYS A 288 115.08 89.82 31.12
#